data_AF-A0A183EZB5-F1
#
_entry.id   AF-A0A183EZB5-F1
#
_cell.length_a   1.000
_cell.length_b   1.000
_cell.length_c   1.000
_cell.angle_alpha   90.00
_cell.angle_beta   90.00
_cell.angle_gamma   90.00
#
_symmetry.space_group_name_H-M   'P 1'
#
loop_
_entity.id
_entity.type
_entity.pdbx_description
1 polymer ?
#
loop_
_entity_poly.entity_id
_entity_poly.type
_entity_poly.pdbx_seq_one_letter_code
_entity_poly.pdbx_strand_id
1 'polypeptide(L)'
;MPFMGNNFTTKKLISYKELLKRLDGEFPQILKIANERNSTAKIYKVQGFRGTFGFISSMTEHFCGSCDRLRITADGNLKVCLHGSSEVSLRDILRNGGTNEDIRRTIIEA
;
A
#
# COMPACT_ATOMS: atom_id res chain seq x y z
N MET A 1 -8.73 6.05 -1.00
CA MET A 1 -9.60 5.52 -2.07
C MET A 1 -10.92 6.27 -1.98
N PRO A 2 -11.59 6.61 -3.10
CA PRO A 2 -12.91 7.24 -3.05
C PRO A 2 -13.92 6.25 -2.47
N PHE A 3 -14.09 6.32 -1.15
CA PHE A 3 -15.09 5.56 -0.41
C PHE A 3 -16.38 6.39 -0.37
N MET A 4 -17.51 5.76 -0.68
CA MET A 4 -18.83 6.28 -0.28
C MET A 4 -19.36 5.35 0.81
N GLY A 5 -19.15 5.73 2.07
CA GLY A 5 -19.34 4.84 3.20
C GLY A 5 -18.34 3.66 3.15
N ASN A 6 -18.83 2.43 3.32
CA ASN A 6 -18.02 1.21 3.21
C ASN A 6 -17.92 0.64 1.78
N ASN A 7 -18.49 1.33 0.78
CA ASN A 7 -18.52 0.85 -0.60
C ASN A 7 -17.50 1.56 -1.48
N PHE A 8 -16.88 0.79 -2.36
CA PHE A 8 -16.06 1.34 -3.44
C PHE A 8 -16.95 2.05 -4.46
N THR A 9 -16.56 3.24 -4.87
CA THR A 9 -17.17 3.91 -6.03
C THR A 9 -16.12 4.24 -7.08
N THR A 10 -16.50 4.07 -8.34
CA THR A 10 -15.69 4.46 -9.50
C THR A 10 -16.06 5.85 -10.02
N LYS A 11 -17.14 6.49 -9.50
CA LYS A 11 -17.65 7.77 -10.02
C LYS A 11 -16.63 8.91 -9.98
N LYS A 12 -15.70 8.88 -9.03
CA LYS A 12 -14.61 9.86 -8.88
C LYS A 12 -13.22 9.24 -9.11
N LEU A 13 -13.17 8.04 -9.69
CA LEU A 13 -11.92 7.36 -9.97
C LEU A 13 -11.35 7.88 -11.30
N ILE A 14 -10.12 8.37 -11.26
CA ILE A 14 -9.31 8.61 -12.46
C ILE A 14 -8.17 7.60 -12.41
N SER A 15 -8.08 6.73 -13.41
CA SER A 15 -7.03 5.71 -13.45
C SER A 15 -5.66 6.33 -13.71
N TYR A 16 -4.59 5.68 -13.27
CA TYR A 16 -3.24 6.20 -13.57
C TYR A 16 -2.94 6.17 -15.08
N LYS A 17 -3.52 5.23 -15.84
CA LYS A 17 -3.39 5.18 -17.31
C LYS A 17 -4.02 6.39 -17.96
N GLU A 18 -5.17 6.82 -17.46
CA GLU A 18 -5.83 8.04 -17.92
C GLU A 18 -5.04 9.28 -17.54
N LEU A 19 -4.52 9.37 -16.31
CA LEU A 19 -3.63 10.47 -15.91
C LEU A 19 -2.38 10.51 -16.78
N LEU A 20 -1.75 9.37 -17.06
CA LEU A 20 -0.58 9.30 -17.94
C LEU A 20 -0.93 9.75 -19.37
N LYS A 21 -2.10 9.38 -19.90
CA LYS A 21 -2.59 9.84 -21.20
C LYS A 21 -2.84 11.36 -21.21
N ARG A 22 -3.31 11.96 -20.12
CA ARG A 22 -3.50 13.41 -20.01
C ARG A 22 -2.19 14.19 -19.95
N LEU A 23 -1.10 13.55 -19.53
CA LEU A 23 0.23 14.15 -19.53
C LEU A 23 0.93 14.00 -20.90
N ASP A 24 0.38 13.17 -21.80
CA ASP A 24 0.92 12.96 -23.14
C ASP A 24 0.77 14.25 -23.97
N GLY A 25 1.84 14.67 -24.63
CA GLY A 25 1.89 15.93 -25.39
C GLY A 25 2.11 17.20 -24.55
N GLU A 26 1.86 17.19 -23.24
CA GLU A 26 2.10 18.32 -22.34
C GLU A 26 3.56 18.42 -21.87
N PHE A 27 4.25 17.28 -21.84
CA PHE A 27 5.63 17.16 -21.41
C PHE A 27 6.48 16.48 -22.50
N PRO A 28 7.81 16.67 -22.48
CA PRO A 28 8.72 15.80 -23.21
C PRO A 28 8.52 14.33 -22.84
N GLN A 29 9.30 13.44 -23.45
CA GLN A 29 9.18 12.00 -23.25
C GLN A 29 9.08 11.58 -21.77
N ILE A 30 7.98 10.90 -21.43
CA ILE A 30 7.76 10.31 -20.10
C ILE A 30 8.26 8.86 -20.12
N LEU A 31 9.25 8.56 -19.28
CA LEU A 31 9.92 7.27 -19.18
C LEU A 31 9.49 6.54 -17.92
N LYS A 32 9.06 5.29 -18.04
CA LYS A 32 8.81 4.41 -16.90
C LYS A 32 10.15 3.94 -16.31
N ILE A 33 10.29 4.04 -14.99
CA ILE A 33 11.46 3.54 -14.27
C ILE A 33 11.16 2.15 -13.73
N ALA A 34 12.17 1.28 -13.71
CA ALA A 34 12.08 -0.03 -13.09
C ALA A 34 11.80 0.12 -11.59
N ASN A 35 10.82 -0.64 -11.10
CA ASN A 35 10.45 -0.64 -9.70
C ASN A 35 11.06 -1.85 -8.99
N GLU A 36 11.31 -1.69 -7.69
CA GLU A 36 11.53 -2.83 -6.79
C GLU A 36 10.26 -3.70 -6.71
N ARG A 37 10.45 -4.99 -6.36
CA ARG A 37 9.38 -6.01 -6.35
C ARG A 37 8.15 -5.61 -5.52
N ASN A 38 8.37 -5.00 -4.36
CA ASN A 38 7.30 -4.64 -3.41
C ASN A 38 6.94 -3.15 -3.50
N SER A 39 7.42 -2.45 -4.54
CA SER A 39 7.07 -1.05 -4.75
C SER A 39 5.58 -0.89 -5.03
N THR A 40 4.93 -0.09 -4.20
CA THR A 40 3.51 0.23 -4.33
C THR A 40 3.26 1.27 -5.44
N ALA A 41 4.26 2.10 -5.76
CA ALA A 41 4.14 3.17 -6.74
C ALA A 41 4.77 2.76 -8.08
N LYS A 42 4.15 3.17 -9.19
CA LYS A 42 4.73 3.11 -10.53
C LYS A 42 5.50 4.40 -10.78
N ILE A 43 6.83 4.32 -10.85
CA ILE A 43 7.68 5.51 -10.95
C ILE A 43 7.95 5.86 -12.41
N TYR A 44 7.91 7.15 -12.70
CA TYR A 44 8.16 7.75 -14.01
C TYR A 44 9.09 8.96 -13.90
N LYS A 45 9.74 9.30 -15.01
CA LYS A 45 10.59 10.48 -15.15
C LYS A 45 10.30 11.18 -16.47
N VAL A 46 10.33 12.50 -16.47
CA VAL A 46 10.26 13.30 -17.69
C VAL A 46 11.68 13.56 -18.19
N GLN A 47 11.94 13.32 -19.47
CA GLN A 47 13.24 13.58 -20.08
C GLN A 47 13.64 15.06 -19.92
N GLY A 48 14.87 15.31 -19.50
CA GLY A 48 15.39 16.66 -19.23
C GLY A 48 15.05 17.23 -17.85
N PHE A 49 14.21 16.57 -17.06
CA PHE A 49 13.85 17.01 -15.72
C PHE A 49 14.69 16.29 -14.65
N ARG A 50 14.91 16.97 -13.52
CA ARG A 50 15.72 16.42 -12.41
C ARG A 50 14.96 15.39 -11.58
N GLY A 51 13.65 15.58 -11.40
CA GLY A 51 12.83 14.77 -10.49
C GLY A 51 12.16 13.55 -11.14
N THR A 52 11.53 12.75 -10.29
CA THR A 52 10.63 11.66 -10.66
C THR A 52 9.25 11.90 -10.07
N PHE A 53 8.25 11.22 -10.60
CA PHE A 53 6.90 11.20 -10.07
C PHE A 53 6.36 9.78 -10.08
N GLY A 54 5.29 9.51 -9.35
CA GLY A 54 4.75 8.16 -9.27
C GLY A 54 3.25 8.11 -9.10
N PHE A 55 2.67 6.99 -9.56
CA PHE A 55 1.26 6.70 -9.40
C PHE A 55 1.05 5.52 -8.44
N ILE A 56 0.15 5.68 -7.47
CA ILE A 56 -0.32 4.59 -6.61
C ILE A 56 -1.69 4.15 -7.09
N SER A 57 -1.75 3.02 -7.80
CA SER A 57 -2.95 2.51 -8.47
C SER A 57 -3.83 1.64 -7.59
N SER A 58 -4.14 2.11 -6.37
CA SER A 58 -4.76 1.31 -5.29
C SER A 58 -6.07 0.58 -5.64
N MET A 59 -6.82 1.04 -6.65
CA MET A 59 -8.07 0.42 -7.10
C MET A 59 -8.00 -0.26 -8.46
N THR A 60 -7.14 0.20 -9.37
CA THR A 60 -7.12 -0.28 -10.76
C THR A 60 -6.08 -1.37 -10.99
N GLU A 61 -5.00 -1.38 -10.19
CA GLU A 61 -3.97 -2.41 -10.25
C GLU A 61 -3.45 -2.66 -8.83
N HIS A 62 -3.96 -3.72 -8.21
CA HIS A 62 -3.66 -4.11 -6.83
C HIS A 62 -2.19 -4.54 -6.66
N PHE A 63 -1.67 -4.32 -5.46
CA PHE A 63 -0.29 -4.66 -5.06
C PHE A 63 -0.26 -5.59 -3.83
N CYS A 64 -1.39 -6.22 -3.48
CA CYS A 64 -1.46 -7.10 -2.31
C CYS A 64 -0.58 -8.36 -2.45
N GLY A 65 -0.40 -8.88 -3.67
CA GLY A 65 0.39 -10.09 -3.92
C GLY A 65 1.91 -9.95 -3.68
N SER A 66 2.41 -8.72 -3.59
CA SER A 66 3.80 -8.43 -3.21
C SER A 66 3.90 -7.61 -1.92
N CYS A 67 2.81 -7.52 -1.15
CA CYS A 67 2.79 -6.76 0.10
C CYS A 67 3.56 -7.50 1.20
N ASP A 68 4.51 -6.80 1.83
CA ASP A 68 5.39 -7.28 2.90
C ASP A 68 5.21 -6.47 4.21
N ARG A 69 4.10 -5.72 4.30
CA ARG A 69 3.83 -4.80 5.41
C ARG A 69 2.95 -5.42 6.48
N LEU A 70 3.47 -5.44 7.70
CA LEU A 70 2.71 -5.66 8.93
C LEU A 70 2.47 -4.33 9.64
N ARG A 71 1.42 -4.25 10.46
CA ARG A 71 1.09 -3.05 11.23
C ARG A 71 0.79 -3.41 12.67
N ILE A 72 1.28 -2.60 13.60
CA ILE A 72 0.79 -2.57 14.98
C ILE A 72 -0.15 -1.36 15.12
N THR A 73 -1.36 -1.57 15.62
CA THR A 73 -2.33 -0.51 15.89
C THR A 73 -1.95 0.26 17.15
N ALA A 74 -2.55 1.44 17.37
CA ALA A 74 -2.24 2.28 18.53
C ALA A 74 -2.63 1.62 19.87
N ASP A 75 -3.63 0.73 19.85
CA ASP A 75 -4.03 -0.09 20.99
C ASP A 75 -3.24 -1.40 21.11
N GLY A 76 -2.26 -1.64 20.24
CA GLY A 76 -1.27 -2.70 20.38
C GLY A 76 -1.66 -4.05 19.76
N ASN A 77 -2.57 -4.04 18.77
CA ASN A 77 -2.90 -5.22 17.98
C ASN A 77 -2.03 -5.33 16.72
N LEU A 78 -1.70 -6.56 16.33
CA LEU A 78 -1.09 -6.90 15.06
C LEU A 78 -2.16 -6.97 13.96
N LYS A 79 -1.88 -6.35 12.82
CA LYS A 79 -2.64 -6.44 11.56
C LYS A 79 -1.73 -6.87 10.41
N VAL A 80 -2.14 -7.92 9.71
CA VAL A 80 -1.48 -8.42 8.48
C VAL A 80 -1.96 -7.72 7.21
N CYS A 81 -3.07 -6.99 7.28
CA CYS A 81 -3.61 -6.20 6.17
C CYS A 81 -4.19 -4.89 6.68
N LEU A 82 -3.95 -3.79 5.95
CA LEU A 82 -4.45 -2.45 6.30
C LEU A 82 -5.99 -2.39 6.41
N HIS A 83 -6.68 -3.19 5.60
CA HIS A 83 -8.15 -3.24 5.54
C HIS A 83 -8.73 -4.60 5.97
N GLY A 84 -7.88 -5.51 6.48
CA GLY A 84 -8.36 -6.79 7.02
C GLY A 84 -9.09 -6.56 8.35
N SER A 85 -10.12 -7.36 8.64
CA SER A 85 -10.83 -7.29 9.91
C SER A 85 -10.10 -7.99 11.05
N SER A 86 -9.25 -8.97 10.74
CA SER A 86 -8.52 -9.77 11.73
C SER A 86 -7.44 -8.93 12.42
N GLU A 87 -7.36 -9.08 13.75
CA GLU A 87 -6.41 -8.43 14.63
C GLU A 87 -6.05 -9.38 15.78
N VAL A 88 -4.80 -9.35 16.25
CA VAL A 88 -4.36 -10.12 17.43
C VAL A 88 -3.63 -9.21 18.41
N SER A 89 -4.02 -9.23 19.69
CA SER A 89 -3.46 -8.34 20.72
C SER A 89 -2.08 -8.79 21.19
N LEU A 90 -1.02 -8.15 20.68
CA LEU A 90 0.34 -8.34 21.18
C LEU A 90 0.52 -7.68 22.55
N ARG A 91 -0.21 -6.59 22.79
CA ARG A 91 -0.22 -5.86 24.07
C ARG A 91 -0.65 -6.77 25.23
N ASP A 92 -1.71 -7.54 25.05
CA ASP A 92 -2.24 -8.36 26.14
C ASP A 92 -1.31 -9.54 26.43
N ILE A 93 -0.64 -10.11 25.41
CA ILE A 93 0.43 -11.10 25.60
C ILE A 93 1.53 -10.52 26.51
N LEU A 94 2.03 -9.32 26.18
CA LEU A 94 3.07 -8.64 26.97
C LEU A 94 2.60 -8.32 28.40
N ARG A 95 1.38 -7.80 28.56
CA ARG A 95 0.85 -7.38 29.87
C ARG A 95 0.51 -8.56 30.79
N ASN A 96 0.23 -9.72 30.23
CA ASN A 96 -0.03 -10.95 30.98
C ASN A 96 1.25 -11.75 31.28
N GLY A 97 2.44 -11.18 31.07
CA GLY A 97 3.72 -11.82 31.37
C GLY A 97 4.19 -12.82 30.30
N GLY A 98 3.66 -12.73 29.08
CA GLY A 98 4.05 -13.58 27.95
C GLY A 98 5.52 -13.38 27.54
N THR A 99 6.11 -14.43 26.98
CA THR A 99 7.52 -14.46 26.57
C THR A 99 7.72 -13.96 25.14
N ASN A 100 8.98 -13.72 24.75
CA ASN A 100 9.32 -13.43 23.36
C ASN A 100 8.91 -14.56 22.40
N GLU A 101 8.96 -15.82 22.86
CA GLU A 101 8.52 -16.96 22.05
C GLU A 101 7.01 -16.98 21.84
N ASP A 102 6.23 -16.56 22.84
CA ASP A 102 4.77 -16.40 22.69
C ASP A 102 4.44 -15.35 21.62
N ILE A 103 5.12 -14.21 21.66
CA ILE A 103 4.96 -13.14 20.65
C ILE A 103 5.38 -13.64 19.27
N ARG A 104 6.54 -14.30 19.18
CA ARG A 104 7.05 -14.85 17.92
C ARG A 104 6.05 -15.84 17.31
N ARG A 105 5.53 -16.77 18.10
CA ARG A 105 4.52 -17.75 17.67
C ARG A 105 3.28 -17.03 17.13
N THR A 106 2.75 -16.06 17.87
CA THR A 106 1.59 -15.28 17.45
C THR A 106 1.82 -14.54 16.12
N ILE A 107 3.01 -13.97 15.89
CA ILE A 107 3.32 -13.28 14.63
C ILE A 107 3.38 -14.26 13.44
N ILE A 108 3.87 -15.49 13.65
CA ILE A 108 3.97 -16.51 12.59
C ILE A 108 2.60 -17.11 12.24
N GLU A 109 1.68 -17.18 13.20
CA GLU A 109 0.35 -17.79 13.05
C GLU A 109 -0.75 -16.81 12.59
N ALA A 110 -0.50 -15.50 12.67
CA ALA A 110 -1.45 -14.43 12.32
C ALA A 110 -1.61 -14.21 10.80
#